data_AF-A0A1C5WR37-F1
#
_entry.id   AF-A0A1C5WR37-F1
#
_cell.length_a   1.000
_cell.length_b   1.000
_cell.length_c   1.000
_cell.angle_alpha   90.00
_cell.angle_beta   90.00
_cell.angle_gamma   90.00
#
_symmetry.space_group_name_H-M   'P 1'
#
loop_
_entity.id
_entity.type
_entity.pdbx_description
1 polymer ?
#
loop_
_entity_poly.entity_id
_entity_poly.type
_entity_poly.pdbx_seq_one_letter_code
_entity_poly.pdbx_strand_id
1 'polypeptide(L)'
;MKSLFVLASAFFIAAEVNAQQLTTETPLVDKAFTLATKTLYKNAPDSLIKAGGQYGGEWTRDVSINAWNAASLLIPEKTAYSLWSVTIDDRKLIGHQYWDQIIWVMAAYDFYLKNNDLNFLKQAYIASANTMKKLEKEAYDEKYGLFTGPSVFNDGIAGYEEPIYEPTNKSSYVLDHSGSKTIKCLSTNCIYFRAYELLADMARVLGDKKNIKEYKQKASIQKENIRKYLYDKKQNRLNYLIDGNGKVHAYQEGLGISLAILFQVVTPQEAKKIINGVYIWENTVCLPFIRHLNVSQRSIPVAIIRLCGHLSMAFGRMPVARVDEMTSS
;
A
#
# COMPACT_ATOMS: atom_id res chain seq x y z
N MET A 1 -17.78 40.00 -26.65
CA MET A 1 -16.78 38.92 -26.84
C MET A 1 -15.91 38.61 -25.60
N LYS A 2 -15.51 39.58 -24.77
CA LYS A 2 -14.72 39.29 -23.54
C LYS A 2 -15.49 38.57 -22.42
N SER A 3 -16.81 38.77 -22.29
CA SER A 3 -17.64 38.13 -21.26
C SER A 3 -17.96 36.65 -21.52
N LEU A 4 -17.96 36.22 -22.79
CA LEU A 4 -18.22 34.82 -23.16
C LEU A 4 -17.04 33.89 -22.82
N PHE A 5 -15.81 34.41 -22.88
CA PHE A 5 -14.59 33.65 -22.58
C PHE A 5 -14.39 33.39 -21.08
N VAL A 6 -14.84 34.31 -20.21
CA VAL A 6 -14.77 34.17 -18.74
C VAL A 6 -15.79 33.16 -18.22
N LEU A 7 -16.99 33.12 -18.82
CA LEU A 7 -18.01 32.12 -18.51
C LEU A 7 -17.61 30.71 -18.95
N ALA A 8 -16.98 30.57 -20.12
CA ALA A 8 -16.46 29.28 -20.57
C ALA A 8 -15.35 28.75 -19.65
N SER A 9 -14.41 29.59 -19.24
CA SER A 9 -13.33 29.18 -18.33
C SER A 9 -13.83 28.86 -16.91
N ALA A 10 -14.84 29.57 -16.40
CA ALA A 10 -15.50 29.21 -15.14
C ALA A 10 -16.30 27.89 -15.22
N PHE A 11 -16.93 27.60 -16.36
CA PHE A 11 -17.62 26.32 -16.60
C PHE A 11 -16.65 25.14 -16.72
N PHE A 12 -15.49 25.32 -17.35
CA PHE A 12 -14.45 24.29 -17.43
C PHE A 12 -13.81 24.01 -16.06
N ILE A 13 -13.55 25.03 -15.25
CA ILE A 13 -13.04 24.86 -13.87
C ILE A 13 -14.10 24.19 -12.97
N ALA A 14 -15.39 24.54 -13.13
CA ALA A 14 -16.47 23.88 -12.38
C ALA A 14 -16.71 22.42 -12.84
N ALA A 15 -16.41 22.08 -14.10
CA ALA A 15 -16.52 20.72 -14.61
C ALA A 15 -15.41 19.81 -14.07
N GLU A 16 -14.18 20.30 -13.89
CA GLU A 16 -13.08 19.52 -13.31
C GLU A 16 -13.29 19.16 -11.83
N VAL A 17 -14.01 20.00 -11.07
CA VAL A 17 -14.30 19.75 -9.64
C VAL A 17 -15.55 18.85 -9.44
N ASN A 18 -16.31 18.56 -10.50
CA ASN A 18 -17.51 17.71 -10.45
C ASN A 18 -17.26 16.21 -10.67
N ALA A 19 -16.01 15.76 -10.81
CA ALA A 19 -15.73 14.46 -11.43
C ALA A 19 -15.85 13.21 -10.53
N GLN A 20 -16.07 13.30 -9.22
CA GLN A 20 -16.63 12.16 -8.45
C GLN A 20 -17.46 12.64 -7.26
N GLN A 21 -18.71 12.23 -7.22
CA GLN A 21 -19.59 12.39 -6.07
C GLN A 21 -19.90 11.00 -5.50
N LEU A 22 -19.82 10.88 -4.18
CA LEU A 22 -20.31 9.73 -3.44
C LEU A 22 -21.41 10.24 -2.51
N THR A 23 -22.59 9.63 -2.62
CA THR A 23 -23.71 9.88 -1.70
C THR A 23 -24.16 8.55 -1.14
N THR A 24 -24.20 8.45 0.18
CA THR A 24 -24.59 7.24 0.89
C THR A 24 -25.58 7.58 2.00
N GLU A 25 -26.19 6.56 2.61
CA GLU A 25 -27.00 6.73 3.81
C GLU A 25 -26.17 7.13 5.05
N THR A 26 -24.83 7.18 4.93
CA THR A 26 -23.92 7.53 6.02
C THR A 26 -23.14 8.82 5.68
N PRO A 27 -23.61 10.01 6.12
CA PRO A 27 -22.99 11.31 5.76
C PRO A 27 -21.50 11.44 6.09
N LEU A 28 -21.00 10.68 7.09
CA LEU A 28 -19.57 10.66 7.42
C LEU A 28 -18.73 10.00 6.32
N VAL A 29 -19.25 8.98 5.64
CA VAL A 29 -18.58 8.33 4.51
C VAL A 29 -18.46 9.31 3.34
N ASP A 30 -19.51 10.06 3.07
CA ASP A 30 -19.53 11.07 1.99
C ASP A 30 -18.52 12.19 2.27
N LYS A 31 -18.44 12.66 3.53
CA LYS A 31 -17.44 13.63 3.97
C LYS A 31 -16.01 13.08 3.87
N ALA A 32 -15.79 11.84 4.30
CA ALA A 32 -14.49 11.17 4.20
C ALA A 32 -14.04 11.01 2.75
N PHE A 33 -14.96 10.61 1.85
CA PHE A 33 -14.71 10.52 0.42
C PHE A 33 -14.33 11.88 -0.16
N THR A 34 -15.10 12.92 0.15
CA THR A 34 -14.84 14.30 -0.30
C THR A 34 -13.47 14.79 0.18
N LEU A 35 -13.08 14.47 1.42
CA LEU A 35 -11.78 14.84 1.96
C LEU A 35 -10.65 14.09 1.24
N ALA A 36 -10.82 12.78 1.00
CA ALA A 36 -9.83 11.95 0.34
C ALA A 36 -9.57 12.41 -1.10
N THR A 37 -10.62 12.69 -1.87
CA THR A 37 -10.48 13.19 -3.25
C THR A 37 -9.82 14.57 -3.26
N LYS A 38 -10.28 15.51 -2.42
CA LYS A 38 -9.65 16.84 -2.29
C LYS A 38 -8.17 16.75 -1.91
N THR A 39 -7.81 15.81 -1.03
CA THR A 39 -6.42 15.59 -0.63
C THR A 39 -5.57 15.11 -1.81
N LEU A 40 -6.07 14.15 -2.58
CA LEU A 40 -5.38 13.67 -3.78
C LEU A 40 -5.12 14.82 -4.77
N TYR A 41 -6.16 15.61 -5.10
CA TYR A 41 -6.01 16.74 -6.02
C TYR A 41 -5.05 17.81 -5.47
N LYS A 42 -5.09 18.10 -4.17
CA LYS A 42 -4.17 19.04 -3.53
C LYS A 42 -2.72 18.56 -3.56
N ASN A 43 -2.50 17.26 -3.45
CA ASN A 43 -1.17 16.64 -3.51
C ASN A 43 -0.67 16.45 -4.96
N ALA A 44 -1.50 16.76 -5.96
CA ALA A 44 -1.11 16.75 -7.37
C ALA A 44 -1.29 18.13 -8.03
N PRO A 45 -0.67 19.21 -7.50
CA PRO A 45 -0.86 20.56 -8.00
C PRO A 45 -0.28 20.77 -9.41
N ASP A 46 0.71 19.96 -9.80
CA ASP A 46 1.40 19.96 -11.08
C ASP A 46 1.26 18.59 -11.77
N SER A 47 2.27 18.10 -12.48
CA SER A 47 2.23 16.78 -13.14
C SER A 47 2.48 15.61 -12.19
N LEU A 48 2.96 15.87 -10.96
CA LEU A 48 3.37 14.84 -9.99
C LEU A 48 2.39 14.69 -8.84
N ILE A 49 2.11 13.44 -8.48
CA ILE A 49 1.45 13.09 -7.22
C ILE A 49 2.53 13.05 -6.14
N LYS A 50 2.48 14.03 -5.22
CA LYS A 50 3.46 14.19 -4.14
C LYS A 50 3.03 13.38 -2.91
N ALA A 51 4.01 12.92 -2.13
CA ALA A 51 3.79 12.22 -0.85
C ALA A 51 3.05 13.10 0.19
N GLY A 52 3.09 14.42 0.02
CA GLY A 52 2.38 15.42 0.82
C GLY A 52 3.31 16.50 1.37
N GLY A 53 2.76 17.65 1.76
CA GLY A 53 3.46 18.70 2.53
C GLY A 53 4.86 19.09 2.03
N GLN A 54 5.80 19.23 2.98
CA GLN A 54 7.21 19.62 2.74
C GLN A 54 8.11 18.51 2.19
N TYR A 55 7.58 17.32 1.88
CA TYR A 55 8.38 16.26 1.26
C TYR A 55 8.71 16.68 -0.18
N GLY A 56 10.00 16.95 -0.44
CA GLY A 56 10.48 17.61 -1.65
C GLY A 56 10.49 16.78 -2.94
N GLY A 57 9.86 15.59 -2.98
CA GLY A 57 9.93 14.73 -4.15
C GLY A 57 8.92 13.58 -4.20
N GLU A 58 8.91 12.92 -5.35
CA GLU A 58 8.23 11.67 -5.64
C GLU A 58 8.88 10.51 -4.89
N TRP A 59 8.05 9.61 -4.35
CA TRP A 59 8.50 8.38 -3.71
C TRP A 59 7.74 7.21 -4.33
N THR A 60 8.47 6.16 -4.70
CA THR A 60 7.87 4.98 -5.36
C THR A 60 6.68 4.45 -4.58
N ARG A 61 6.81 4.31 -3.26
CA ARG A 61 5.75 3.83 -2.39
C ARG A 61 4.49 4.71 -2.47
N ASP A 62 4.66 5.99 -2.23
CA ASP A 62 3.57 6.97 -2.14
C ASP A 62 2.82 7.09 -3.46
N VAL A 63 3.54 7.22 -4.57
CA VAL A 63 2.96 7.27 -5.91
C VAL A 63 2.18 5.98 -6.18
N SER A 64 2.78 4.82 -5.86
CA SER A 64 2.17 3.52 -6.13
C SER A 64 0.89 3.30 -5.31
N ILE A 65 0.88 3.67 -4.03
CA ILE A 65 -0.31 3.55 -3.17
C ILE A 65 -1.43 4.47 -3.67
N ASN A 66 -1.11 5.74 -4.01
CA ASN A 66 -2.10 6.66 -4.56
C ASN A 66 -2.66 6.17 -5.91
N ALA A 67 -1.79 5.68 -6.80
CA ALA A 67 -2.16 5.10 -8.08
C ALA A 67 -3.06 3.87 -7.92
N TRP A 68 -2.69 2.96 -7.03
CA TRP A 68 -3.44 1.72 -6.78
C TRP A 68 -4.82 2.00 -6.16
N ASN A 69 -4.90 2.96 -5.23
CA ASN A 69 -6.17 3.32 -4.60
C ASN A 69 -7.14 3.96 -5.61
N ALA A 70 -6.86 5.19 -6.06
CA ALA A 70 -7.81 5.94 -6.85
C ALA A 70 -7.19 6.75 -7.99
N ALA A 71 -5.93 7.18 -7.88
CA ALA A 71 -5.37 8.17 -8.80
C ALA A 71 -5.36 7.68 -10.26
N SER A 72 -5.13 6.37 -10.49
CA SER A 72 -5.22 5.78 -11.84
C SER A 72 -6.59 5.95 -12.50
N LEU A 73 -7.66 6.15 -11.72
CA LEU A 73 -9.01 6.41 -12.20
C LEU A 73 -9.30 7.92 -12.29
N LEU A 74 -8.94 8.69 -11.26
CA LEU A 74 -9.37 10.10 -11.15
C LEU A 74 -8.46 11.08 -11.90
N ILE A 75 -7.16 10.78 -11.99
CA ILE A 75 -6.11 11.63 -12.59
C ILE A 75 -5.11 10.77 -13.38
N PRO A 76 -5.56 10.05 -14.42
CA PRO A 76 -4.73 9.03 -15.09
C PRO A 76 -3.45 9.60 -15.72
N GLU A 77 -3.49 10.76 -16.35
CA GLU A 77 -2.29 11.37 -16.96
C GLU A 77 -1.22 11.70 -15.92
N LYS A 78 -1.62 12.32 -14.80
CA LYS A 78 -0.70 12.60 -13.67
C LYS A 78 -0.20 11.32 -13.02
N THR A 79 -1.03 10.29 -12.98
CA THR A 79 -0.64 8.97 -12.45
C THR A 79 0.42 8.31 -13.32
N ALA A 80 0.22 8.27 -14.64
CA ALA A 80 1.20 7.72 -15.57
C ALA A 80 2.54 8.48 -15.47
N TYR A 81 2.49 9.81 -15.47
CA TYR A 81 3.68 10.64 -15.32
C TYR A 81 4.42 10.34 -14.01
N SER A 82 3.70 10.29 -12.89
CA SER A 82 4.27 10.02 -11.56
C SER A 82 4.86 8.62 -11.45
N LEU A 83 4.21 7.61 -12.03
CA LEU A 83 4.75 6.25 -12.04
C LEU A 83 6.06 6.19 -12.83
N TRP A 84 6.19 6.95 -13.91
CA TRP A 84 7.44 7.01 -14.67
C TRP A 84 8.53 7.85 -14.00
N SER A 85 8.20 8.89 -13.25
CA SER A 85 9.21 9.75 -12.61
C SER A 85 10.04 9.01 -11.56
N VAL A 86 9.46 7.99 -10.92
CA VAL A 86 10.14 7.15 -9.91
C VAL A 86 10.89 5.94 -10.51
N THR A 87 10.99 5.88 -11.85
CA THR A 87 11.79 4.85 -12.55
C THR A 87 13.15 5.39 -12.95
N ILE A 88 14.12 4.49 -13.09
CA ILE A 88 15.51 4.79 -13.45
C ILE A 88 15.92 3.96 -14.67
N ASP A 89 17.11 4.24 -15.19
CA ASP A 89 17.68 3.56 -16.38
C ASP A 89 16.69 3.56 -17.56
N ASP A 90 16.24 4.76 -17.94
CA ASP A 90 15.30 4.94 -19.05
C ASP A 90 14.02 4.08 -18.91
N ARG A 91 13.42 4.13 -17.71
CA ARG A 91 12.21 3.38 -17.33
C ARG A 91 12.37 1.86 -17.36
N LYS A 92 13.60 1.33 -17.31
CA LYS A 92 13.87 -0.12 -17.31
C LYS A 92 14.00 -0.70 -15.90
N LEU A 93 14.10 0.15 -14.88
CA LEU A 93 14.18 -0.25 -13.48
C LEU A 93 13.32 0.70 -12.63
N ILE A 94 12.80 0.20 -11.52
CA ILE A 94 12.08 0.96 -10.50
C ILE A 94 13.10 1.48 -9.46
N GLY A 95 13.04 2.77 -9.10
CA GLY A 95 13.98 3.44 -8.19
C GLY A 95 13.56 3.43 -6.71
N HIS A 96 14.28 4.22 -5.89
CA HIS A 96 14.05 4.39 -4.45
C HIS A 96 14.30 3.13 -3.61
N GLN A 97 13.62 2.99 -2.47
CA GLN A 97 13.90 2.00 -1.43
C GLN A 97 13.56 0.57 -1.89
N TYR A 98 14.52 -0.34 -1.77
CA TYR A 98 14.42 -1.69 -2.36
C TYR A 98 13.29 -2.56 -1.78
N TRP A 99 12.87 -2.33 -0.52
CA TRP A 99 11.76 -3.07 0.08
C TRP A 99 10.40 -2.59 -0.42
N ASP A 100 10.29 -1.31 -0.82
CA ASP A 100 9.06 -0.71 -1.31
C ASP A 100 8.96 -0.68 -2.84
N GLN A 101 10.08 -0.76 -3.56
CA GLN A 101 10.16 -0.71 -5.02
C GLN A 101 9.05 -1.52 -5.71
N ILE A 102 8.83 -2.74 -5.23
CA ILE A 102 7.95 -3.68 -5.92
C ILE A 102 6.45 -3.40 -5.75
N ILE A 103 6.05 -2.51 -4.85
CA ILE A 103 4.68 -2.04 -4.77
C ILE A 103 4.23 -1.33 -6.07
N TRP A 104 5.20 -0.79 -6.82
CA TRP A 104 4.99 -0.18 -8.13
C TRP A 104 4.39 -1.11 -9.16
N VAL A 105 4.72 -2.42 -9.11
CA VAL A 105 4.17 -3.41 -10.06
C VAL A 105 2.65 -3.52 -9.93
N MET A 106 2.13 -3.42 -8.70
CA MET A 106 0.68 -3.40 -8.45
C MET A 106 0.02 -2.16 -9.01
N ALA A 107 0.62 -0.98 -8.77
CA ALA A 107 0.13 0.28 -9.29
C ALA A 107 0.12 0.31 -10.82
N ALA A 108 1.20 -0.12 -11.46
CA ALA A 108 1.35 -0.11 -12.91
C ALA A 108 0.37 -1.07 -13.61
N TYR A 109 0.17 -2.27 -13.07
CA TYR A 109 -0.83 -3.18 -13.62
C TYR A 109 -2.26 -2.66 -13.45
N ASP A 110 -2.57 -2.11 -12.26
CA ASP A 110 -3.89 -1.55 -11.98
C ASP A 110 -4.18 -0.31 -12.84
N PHE A 111 -3.16 0.53 -13.09
CA PHE A 111 -3.24 1.63 -14.04
C PHE A 111 -3.59 1.13 -15.45
N TYR A 112 -2.90 0.11 -15.94
CA TYR A 112 -3.22 -0.53 -17.23
C TYR A 112 -4.66 -1.04 -17.24
N LEU A 113 -5.13 -1.74 -16.20
CA LEU A 113 -6.50 -2.27 -16.16
C LEU A 113 -7.56 -1.16 -16.22
N LYS A 114 -7.30 0.00 -15.62
CA LYS A 114 -8.23 1.14 -15.59
C LYS A 114 -8.22 1.98 -16.88
N ASN A 115 -7.08 2.03 -17.57
CA ASN A 115 -6.86 2.95 -18.70
C ASN A 115 -6.67 2.25 -20.06
N ASN A 116 -6.51 0.93 -20.06
CA ASN A 116 -6.31 0.09 -21.24
C ASN A 116 -5.12 0.53 -22.13
N ASP A 117 -4.06 1.07 -21.53
CA ASP A 117 -2.85 1.51 -22.23
C ASP A 117 -1.84 0.36 -22.37
N LEU A 118 -1.85 -0.32 -23.52
CA LEU A 118 -0.94 -1.42 -23.82
C LEU A 118 0.53 -0.98 -24.00
N ASN A 119 0.79 0.27 -24.41
CA ASN A 119 2.16 0.74 -24.56
C ASN A 119 2.79 1.01 -23.19
N PHE A 120 2.00 1.60 -22.27
CA PHE A 120 2.37 1.70 -20.87
C PHE A 120 2.67 0.31 -20.28
N LEU A 121 1.76 -0.66 -20.50
CA LEU A 121 1.93 -2.02 -19.98
C LEU A 121 3.22 -2.69 -20.47
N LYS A 122 3.57 -2.55 -21.76
CA LYS A 122 4.82 -3.11 -22.31
C LYS A 122 6.04 -2.60 -21.57
N GLN A 123 6.15 -1.28 -21.39
CA GLN A 123 7.27 -0.70 -20.68
C GLN A 123 7.25 -1.06 -19.18
N ALA A 124 6.06 -1.09 -18.58
CA ALA A 124 5.90 -1.42 -17.16
C ALA A 124 6.30 -2.87 -16.88
N TYR A 125 6.00 -3.79 -17.79
CA TYR A 125 6.44 -5.18 -17.70
C TYR A 125 7.96 -5.30 -17.72
N ILE A 126 8.65 -4.55 -18.59
CA ILE A 126 10.12 -4.51 -18.65
C ILE A 126 10.68 -4.01 -17.32
N ALA A 127 10.19 -2.86 -16.82
CA ALA A 127 10.62 -2.29 -15.54
C ALA A 127 10.44 -3.26 -14.38
N SER A 128 9.25 -3.88 -14.31
CA SER A 128 8.87 -4.81 -13.26
C SER A 128 9.71 -6.08 -13.28
N ALA A 129 9.90 -6.69 -14.47
CA ALA A 129 10.66 -7.92 -14.63
C ALA A 129 12.15 -7.73 -14.34
N ASN A 130 12.73 -6.63 -14.81
CA ASN A 130 14.14 -6.29 -14.54
C ASN A 130 14.37 -6.01 -13.05
N THR A 131 13.49 -5.23 -12.41
CA THR A 131 13.59 -4.95 -10.98
C THR A 131 13.40 -6.22 -10.14
N MET A 132 12.43 -7.08 -10.46
CA MET A 132 12.29 -8.37 -9.76
C MET A 132 13.54 -9.21 -9.88
N LYS A 133 14.11 -9.35 -11.09
CA LYS A 133 15.35 -10.11 -11.29
C LYS A 133 16.53 -9.54 -10.51
N LYS A 134 16.63 -8.22 -10.40
CA LYS A 134 17.65 -7.55 -9.57
C LYS A 134 17.45 -7.87 -8.09
N LEU A 135 16.22 -7.73 -7.58
CA LEU A 135 15.88 -7.97 -6.17
C LEU A 135 15.97 -9.45 -5.78
N GLU A 136 15.67 -10.37 -6.71
CA GLU A 136 15.93 -11.81 -6.55
C GLU A 136 17.41 -12.10 -6.27
N LYS A 137 18.32 -11.29 -6.82
CA LYS A 137 19.77 -11.44 -6.57
C LYS A 137 20.23 -10.74 -5.30
N GLU A 138 19.66 -9.58 -5.00
CA GLU A 138 20.18 -8.66 -3.96
C GLU A 138 19.50 -8.84 -2.59
N ALA A 139 18.23 -9.23 -2.58
CA ALA A 139 17.39 -9.22 -1.37
C ALA A 139 16.71 -10.57 -1.09
N TYR A 140 16.87 -11.59 -1.94
CA TYR A 140 16.26 -12.90 -1.70
C TYR A 140 17.14 -13.76 -0.78
N ASP A 141 16.57 -14.24 0.31
CA ASP A 141 17.22 -15.19 1.21
C ASP A 141 16.81 -16.62 0.84
N GLU A 142 17.72 -17.34 0.16
CA GLU A 142 17.49 -18.71 -0.32
C GLU A 142 17.15 -19.70 0.81
N LYS A 143 17.66 -19.50 2.03
CA LYS A 143 17.39 -20.40 3.17
C LYS A 143 15.92 -20.40 3.55
N TYR A 144 15.27 -19.24 3.46
CA TYR A 144 13.86 -19.08 3.78
C TYR A 144 12.97 -19.06 2.54
N GLY A 145 13.56 -18.79 1.37
CA GLY A 145 12.82 -18.46 0.16
C GLY A 145 11.90 -17.26 0.36
N LEU A 146 12.41 -16.23 1.03
CA LEU A 146 11.73 -14.97 1.36
C LEU A 146 12.66 -13.79 1.04
N PHE A 147 12.07 -12.64 0.73
CA PHE A 147 12.80 -11.40 0.55
C PHE A 147 13.10 -10.73 1.88
N THR A 148 14.31 -10.19 2.00
CA THR A 148 14.75 -9.39 3.14
C THR A 148 14.38 -7.92 2.99
N GLY A 149 14.32 -7.23 4.12
CA GLY A 149 14.13 -5.81 4.22
C GLY A 149 13.01 -5.39 5.16
N PRO A 150 12.94 -4.08 5.44
CA PRO A 150 11.87 -3.46 6.21
C PRO A 150 10.48 -3.82 5.72
N SER A 151 9.48 -3.74 6.61
CA SER A 151 8.07 -3.78 6.25
C SER A 151 7.72 -2.60 5.36
N VAL A 152 6.77 -2.84 4.45
CA VAL A 152 6.18 -1.78 3.61
C VAL A 152 5.67 -0.69 4.53
N PHE A 153 6.19 0.53 4.40
CA PHE A 153 5.83 1.59 5.35
C PHE A 153 7.03 2.19 6.07
N ASN A 154 7.84 1.28 6.59
CA ASN A 154 8.57 1.54 7.81
C ASN A 154 9.99 2.00 7.53
N ASP A 155 10.12 3.31 7.29
CA ASP A 155 11.41 4.00 7.23
C ASP A 155 12.00 4.24 8.63
N GLY A 156 11.13 4.26 9.65
CA GLY A 156 11.48 4.52 11.04
C GLY A 156 11.84 3.23 11.80
N ILE A 157 12.93 3.28 12.57
CA ILE A 157 13.37 2.13 13.39
C ILE A 157 12.40 1.78 14.53
N ALA A 158 11.53 2.71 14.94
CA ALA A 158 10.54 2.52 16.00
C ALA A 158 9.54 1.37 15.73
N GLY A 159 9.45 0.91 14.48
CA GLY A 159 8.65 -0.27 14.10
C GLY A 159 9.30 -1.62 14.41
N TYR A 160 10.46 -1.66 15.08
CA TYR A 160 11.24 -2.88 15.31
C TYR A 160 11.80 -2.97 16.74
N GLU A 161 11.90 -4.18 17.28
CA GLU A 161 12.53 -4.46 18.59
C GLU A 161 14.02 -4.85 18.44
N GLU A 162 14.75 -4.91 19.55
CA GLU A 162 16.08 -5.53 19.59
C GLU A 162 16.02 -7.00 19.13
N PRO A 163 17.01 -7.50 18.36
CA PRO A 163 18.28 -6.86 18.02
C PRO A 163 18.24 -6.03 16.73
N ILE A 164 17.06 -5.80 16.13
CA ILE A 164 16.93 -5.01 14.90
C ILE A 164 17.16 -3.54 15.22
N TYR A 165 16.51 -3.04 16.28
CA TYR A 165 16.83 -1.77 16.90
C TYR A 165 18.15 -1.88 17.67
N GLU A 166 19.00 -0.87 17.55
CA GLU A 166 20.28 -0.77 18.25
C GLU A 166 20.20 0.42 19.22
N PRO A 167 20.07 0.21 20.55
CA PRO A 167 19.80 1.30 21.50
C PRO A 167 20.83 2.42 21.54
N THR A 168 22.08 2.11 21.17
CA THR A 168 23.18 3.07 21.12
C THR A 168 23.19 3.91 19.83
N ASN A 169 22.50 3.45 18.80
CA ASN A 169 22.36 4.17 17.54
C ASN A 169 21.18 5.15 17.64
N LYS A 170 21.50 6.45 17.47
CA LYS A 170 20.55 7.56 17.60
C LYS A 170 19.79 7.86 16.31
N SER A 171 20.09 7.17 15.21
CA SER A 171 19.36 7.38 13.96
C SER A 171 17.92 6.90 14.12
N SER A 172 17.00 7.61 13.47
CA SER A 172 15.62 7.13 13.33
C SER A 172 15.43 6.31 12.06
N TYR A 173 16.39 6.36 11.12
CA TYR A 173 16.28 5.70 9.83
C TYR A 173 16.63 4.21 9.94
N VAL A 174 15.74 3.37 9.43
CA VAL A 174 15.78 1.91 9.60
C VAL A 174 17.08 1.27 9.11
N LEU A 175 17.65 1.71 7.98
CA LEU A 175 18.86 1.09 7.41
C LEU A 175 20.16 1.50 8.09
N ASP A 176 20.11 2.51 8.97
CA ASP A 176 21.27 2.86 9.81
C ASP A 176 21.45 1.83 10.92
N HIS A 177 20.42 1.02 11.20
CA HIS A 177 20.51 -0.14 12.07
C HIS A 177 20.78 -1.39 11.23
N SER A 178 21.93 -2.00 11.45
CA SER A 178 22.46 -3.10 10.63
C SER A 178 21.55 -4.32 10.60
N GLY A 179 20.87 -4.60 11.71
CA GLY A 179 19.95 -5.73 11.85
C GLY A 179 18.74 -5.66 10.92
N SER A 180 18.34 -4.47 10.45
CA SER A 180 17.13 -4.29 9.63
C SER A 180 17.24 -4.84 8.21
N LYS A 181 18.45 -4.96 7.67
CA LYS A 181 18.67 -5.38 6.26
C LYS A 181 18.35 -6.85 6.02
N THR A 182 18.39 -7.67 7.07
CA THR A 182 18.27 -9.14 6.98
C THR A 182 16.91 -9.68 7.45
N ILE A 183 16.05 -8.80 7.98
CA ILE A 183 14.72 -9.16 8.45
C ILE A 183 13.81 -9.53 7.28
N LYS A 184 12.79 -10.34 7.53
CA LYS A 184 11.83 -10.78 6.53
C LYS A 184 10.44 -10.43 7.01
N CYS A 185 9.96 -9.25 6.60
CA CYS A 185 8.65 -8.75 7.02
C CYS A 185 7.52 -9.37 6.19
N LEU A 186 6.35 -9.51 6.83
CA LEU A 186 5.16 -10.07 6.23
C LEU A 186 4.64 -9.23 5.05
N SER A 187 4.46 -7.91 5.23
CA SER A 187 4.00 -7.03 4.14
C SER A 187 4.90 -7.08 2.91
N THR A 188 6.21 -7.00 3.12
CA THR A 188 7.24 -7.06 2.06
C THR A 188 7.09 -8.34 1.26
N ASN A 189 7.05 -9.48 1.94
CA ASN A 189 6.91 -10.76 1.26
C ASN A 189 5.53 -10.93 0.57
N CYS A 190 4.47 -10.33 1.11
CA CYS A 190 3.16 -10.29 0.46
C CYS A 190 3.19 -9.49 -0.86
N ILE A 191 3.88 -8.35 -0.91
CA ILE A 191 3.97 -7.57 -2.16
C ILE A 191 4.86 -8.25 -3.21
N TYR A 192 5.92 -8.97 -2.81
CA TYR A 192 6.72 -9.78 -3.75
C TYR A 192 5.92 -10.97 -4.30
N PHE A 193 5.16 -11.66 -3.46
CA PHE A 193 4.23 -12.69 -3.90
C PHE A 193 3.26 -12.14 -4.95
N ARG A 194 2.63 -11.00 -4.65
CA ARG A 194 1.68 -10.37 -5.57
C ARG A 194 2.35 -9.90 -6.86
N ALA A 195 3.57 -9.39 -6.79
CA ALA A 195 4.33 -8.97 -7.97
C ALA A 195 4.58 -10.13 -8.94
N TYR A 196 4.89 -11.34 -8.44
CA TYR A 196 4.99 -12.52 -9.30
C TYR A 196 3.68 -12.86 -10.00
N GLU A 197 2.54 -12.83 -9.30
CA GLU A 197 1.24 -13.06 -9.93
C GLU A 197 0.97 -12.05 -11.04
N LEU A 198 1.26 -10.78 -10.76
CA LEU A 198 1.05 -9.69 -11.71
C LEU A 198 1.99 -9.76 -12.90
N LEU A 199 3.25 -10.17 -12.72
CA LEU A 199 4.16 -10.41 -13.83
C LEU A 199 3.64 -11.54 -14.74
N ALA A 200 3.06 -12.60 -14.18
CA ALA A 200 2.40 -13.63 -14.98
C ALA A 200 1.20 -13.08 -15.77
N ASP A 201 0.44 -12.16 -15.17
CA ASP A 201 -0.69 -11.50 -15.81
C ASP A 201 -0.27 -10.54 -16.93
N MET A 202 0.77 -9.72 -16.69
CA MET A 202 1.39 -8.87 -17.69
C MET A 202 1.93 -9.70 -18.86
N ALA A 203 2.70 -10.75 -18.57
CA ALA A 203 3.25 -11.67 -19.57
C ALA A 203 2.15 -12.29 -20.44
N ARG A 204 1.03 -12.68 -19.82
CA ARG A 204 -0.15 -13.22 -20.51
C ARG A 204 -0.77 -12.21 -21.47
N VAL A 205 -0.99 -10.97 -21.02
CA VAL A 205 -1.55 -9.90 -21.88
C VAL A 205 -0.62 -9.61 -23.07
N LEU A 206 0.69 -9.62 -22.84
CA LEU A 206 1.71 -9.31 -23.85
C LEU A 206 2.11 -10.51 -24.73
N GLY A 207 1.56 -11.70 -24.49
CA GLY A 207 1.85 -12.90 -25.27
C GLY A 207 3.20 -13.58 -24.95
N ASP A 208 3.86 -13.22 -23.85
CA ASP A 208 5.10 -13.83 -23.38
C ASP A 208 4.83 -15.18 -22.69
N LYS A 209 4.48 -16.19 -23.49
CA LYS A 209 4.09 -17.51 -23.01
C LYS A 209 5.18 -18.21 -22.19
N LYS A 210 6.46 -17.87 -22.41
CA LYS A 210 7.60 -18.49 -21.73
C LYS A 210 7.57 -18.17 -20.24
N ASN A 211 7.37 -16.89 -19.89
CA ASN A 211 7.53 -16.42 -18.51
C ASN A 211 6.27 -16.61 -17.65
N ILE A 212 5.08 -16.82 -18.24
CA ILE A 212 3.83 -17.06 -17.48
C ILE A 212 3.97 -18.21 -16.48
N LYS A 213 4.51 -19.35 -16.92
CA LYS A 213 4.64 -20.55 -16.06
C LYS A 213 5.66 -20.31 -14.96
N GLU A 214 6.79 -19.68 -15.28
CA GLU A 214 7.85 -19.36 -14.31
C GLU A 214 7.32 -18.46 -13.20
N TYR A 215 6.68 -17.34 -13.55
CA TYR A 215 6.14 -16.41 -12.56
C TYR A 215 5.05 -17.03 -11.68
N LYS A 216 4.16 -17.87 -12.24
CA LYS A 216 3.17 -18.60 -11.44
C LYS A 216 3.82 -19.58 -10.46
N GLN A 217 4.87 -20.27 -10.89
CA GLN A 217 5.62 -21.18 -10.02
C GLN A 217 6.32 -20.40 -8.89
N LYS A 218 6.99 -19.30 -9.20
CA LYS A 218 7.61 -18.42 -8.20
C LYS A 218 6.58 -17.86 -7.22
N ALA A 219 5.41 -17.43 -7.69
CA ALA A 219 4.31 -17.00 -6.83
C ALA A 219 3.82 -18.10 -5.87
N SER A 220 3.66 -19.34 -6.36
CA SER A 220 3.24 -20.48 -5.51
C SER A 220 4.28 -20.75 -4.41
N ILE A 221 5.56 -20.82 -4.79
CA ILE A 221 6.67 -21.04 -3.86
C ILE A 221 6.72 -19.92 -2.81
N GLN A 222 6.64 -18.66 -3.24
CA GLN A 222 6.64 -17.51 -2.34
C GLN A 222 5.48 -17.57 -1.34
N LYS A 223 4.26 -17.89 -1.80
CA LYS A 223 3.08 -18.05 -0.93
C LYS A 223 3.28 -19.19 0.07
N GLU A 224 3.80 -20.33 -0.37
CA GLU A 224 4.10 -21.46 0.50
C GLU A 224 5.13 -21.10 1.57
N ASN A 225 6.20 -20.39 1.22
CA ASN A 225 7.22 -19.94 2.16
C ASN A 225 6.67 -18.91 3.16
N ILE A 226 5.86 -17.93 2.72
CA ILE A 226 5.20 -17.00 3.64
C ILE A 226 4.37 -17.78 4.66
N ARG A 227 3.55 -18.74 4.19
CA ARG A 227 2.73 -19.57 5.09
C ARG A 227 3.58 -20.46 6.00
N LYS A 228 4.69 -21.00 5.51
CA LYS A 228 5.56 -21.88 6.28
C LYS A 228 6.21 -21.14 7.46
N TYR A 229 6.67 -19.91 7.25
CA TYR A 229 7.50 -19.21 8.24
C TYR A 229 6.78 -18.10 9.01
N LEU A 230 5.76 -17.47 8.42
CA LEU A 230 5.08 -16.30 9.01
C LEU A 230 3.63 -16.57 9.43
N TYR A 231 3.03 -17.72 9.08
CA TYR A 231 1.69 -18.07 9.53
C TYR A 231 1.73 -19.08 10.68
N ASP A 232 1.31 -18.65 11.87
CA ASP A 232 1.10 -19.55 13.00
C ASP A 232 -0.28 -20.19 12.90
N LYS A 233 -0.29 -21.42 12.38
CA LYS A 233 -1.50 -22.24 12.23
C LYS A 233 -2.15 -22.61 13.57
N LYS A 234 -1.38 -22.77 14.65
CA LYS A 234 -1.93 -23.15 15.98
C LYS A 234 -2.77 -22.01 16.53
N GLN A 235 -2.28 -20.78 16.39
CA GLN A 235 -2.92 -19.59 16.94
C GLN A 235 -3.77 -18.84 15.91
N ASN A 236 -3.82 -19.32 14.66
CA ASN A 236 -4.47 -18.65 13.52
C ASN A 236 -4.08 -17.17 13.42
N ARG A 237 -2.79 -16.87 13.51
CA ARG A 237 -2.23 -15.52 13.42
C ARG A 237 -1.13 -15.44 12.38
N LEU A 238 -0.91 -14.25 11.85
CA LEU A 238 0.26 -13.93 11.05
C LEU A 238 1.27 -13.19 11.92
N ASN A 239 2.50 -13.69 11.95
CA ASN A 239 3.62 -13.08 12.64
C ASN A 239 4.16 -11.91 11.80
N TYR A 240 4.70 -10.90 12.47
CA TYR A 240 5.20 -9.69 11.83
C TYR A 240 6.40 -9.97 10.94
N LEU A 241 7.45 -10.58 11.50
CA LEU A 241 8.71 -10.78 10.80
C LEU A 241 9.54 -11.93 11.38
N ILE A 242 10.60 -12.27 10.65
CA ILE A 242 11.72 -13.08 11.11
C ILE A 242 12.96 -12.19 11.09
N ASP A 243 13.70 -12.13 12.19
CA ASP A 243 14.94 -11.34 12.25
C ASP A 243 16.15 -12.04 11.62
N GLY A 244 17.29 -11.34 11.58
CA GLY A 244 18.54 -11.87 11.03
C GLY A 244 19.07 -13.13 11.73
N ASN A 245 18.68 -13.35 12.99
CA ASN A 245 19.07 -14.54 13.77
C ASN A 245 18.09 -15.70 13.58
N GLY A 246 17.00 -15.50 12.84
CA GLY A 246 15.95 -16.49 12.61
C GLY A 246 14.88 -16.52 13.71
N LYS A 247 14.89 -15.59 14.67
CA LYS A 247 13.82 -15.48 15.66
C LYS A 247 12.58 -14.91 14.99
N VAL A 248 11.44 -15.55 15.23
CA VAL A 248 10.13 -15.07 14.79
C VAL A 248 9.61 -14.04 15.78
N HIS A 249 9.24 -12.86 15.28
CA HIS A 249 8.62 -11.80 16.07
C HIS A 249 7.11 -11.88 15.89
N ALA A 250 6.41 -12.36 16.93
CA ALA A 250 4.98 -12.69 16.88
C ALA A 250 4.02 -11.50 17.09
N TYR A 251 4.49 -10.28 16.84
CA TYR A 251 3.66 -9.06 16.83
C TYR A 251 2.74 -9.03 15.60
N GLN A 252 1.83 -8.07 15.59
CA GLN A 252 0.87 -7.88 14.51
C GLN A 252 1.25 -6.70 13.64
N GLU A 253 1.32 -6.95 12.33
CA GLU A 253 1.51 -5.93 11.31
C GLU A 253 0.21 -5.71 10.55
N GLY A 254 -0.51 -4.62 10.84
CA GLY A 254 -1.84 -4.37 10.24
C GLY A 254 -1.83 -4.38 8.71
N LEU A 255 -0.82 -3.76 8.08
CA LEU A 255 -0.67 -3.78 6.63
C LEU A 255 -0.33 -5.17 6.11
N GLY A 256 0.63 -5.87 6.71
CA GLY A 256 1.00 -7.23 6.32
C GLY A 256 -0.17 -8.20 6.40
N ILE A 257 -0.97 -8.13 7.48
CA ILE A 257 -2.19 -8.92 7.65
C ILE A 257 -3.20 -8.59 6.54
N SER A 258 -3.41 -7.30 6.26
CA SER A 258 -4.33 -6.86 5.21
C SER A 258 -3.91 -7.36 3.83
N LEU A 259 -2.63 -7.24 3.48
CA LEU A 259 -2.09 -7.72 2.20
C LEU A 259 -2.17 -9.25 2.09
N ALA A 260 -1.86 -9.98 3.16
CA ALA A 260 -1.97 -11.45 3.17
C ALA A 260 -3.42 -11.91 2.91
N ILE A 261 -4.41 -11.18 3.41
CA ILE A 261 -5.83 -11.46 3.17
C ILE A 261 -6.24 -11.04 1.76
N LEU A 262 -5.93 -9.80 1.34
CA LEU A 262 -6.30 -9.26 0.03
C LEU A 262 -5.68 -10.05 -1.12
N PHE A 263 -4.45 -10.53 -0.95
CA PHE A 263 -3.76 -11.35 -1.94
C PHE A 263 -4.01 -12.85 -1.75
N GLN A 264 -4.88 -13.23 -0.80
CA GLN A 264 -5.27 -14.62 -0.58
C GLN A 264 -4.08 -15.55 -0.24
N VAL A 265 -3.07 -15.02 0.45
CA VAL A 265 -2.01 -15.83 1.09
C VAL A 265 -2.63 -16.76 2.13
N VAL A 266 -3.66 -16.28 2.83
CA VAL A 266 -4.51 -17.06 3.72
C VAL A 266 -5.87 -17.35 3.08
N THR A 267 -6.48 -18.47 3.46
CA THR A 267 -7.83 -18.83 2.99
C THR A 267 -8.89 -17.91 3.62
N PRO A 268 -10.09 -17.78 3.02
CA PRO A 268 -11.17 -16.99 3.61
C PRO A 268 -11.55 -17.41 5.04
N GLN A 269 -11.49 -18.71 5.34
CA GLN A 269 -11.77 -19.25 6.68
C GLN A 269 -10.68 -18.87 7.69
N GLU A 270 -9.41 -18.93 7.29
CA GLU A 270 -8.28 -18.45 8.10
C GLU A 270 -8.36 -16.94 8.30
N ALA A 271 -8.66 -16.17 7.25
CA ALA A 271 -8.80 -14.71 7.30
C ALA A 271 -9.84 -14.29 8.35
N LYS A 272 -11.01 -14.95 8.42
CA LYS A 272 -12.03 -14.66 9.44
C LYS A 272 -11.49 -14.84 10.87
N LYS A 273 -10.70 -15.89 11.11
CA LYS A 273 -10.09 -16.15 12.42
C LYS A 273 -9.01 -15.12 12.74
N ILE A 274 -8.14 -14.82 11.79
CA ILE A 274 -7.07 -13.82 11.92
C ILE A 274 -7.68 -12.47 12.27
N ILE A 275 -8.66 -11.99 11.51
CA ILE A 275 -9.32 -10.68 11.73
C ILE A 275 -9.91 -10.58 13.13
N ASN A 276 -10.54 -11.65 13.64
CA ASN A 276 -11.10 -11.66 14.99
C ASN A 276 -10.01 -11.63 16.10
N GLY A 277 -8.78 -12.04 15.77
CA GLY A 277 -7.64 -12.00 16.68
C GLY A 277 -6.74 -10.76 16.51
N VAL A 278 -7.03 -9.88 15.55
CA VAL A 278 -6.30 -8.61 15.40
C VAL A 278 -6.65 -7.70 16.57
N TYR A 279 -5.62 -7.19 17.21
CA TYR A 279 -5.75 -6.16 18.24
C TYR A 279 -6.11 -4.84 17.56
N ILE A 280 -7.24 -4.26 17.99
CA ILE A 280 -7.69 -2.94 17.55
C ILE A 280 -7.54 -2.04 18.77
N TRP A 281 -6.59 -1.11 18.72
CA TRP A 281 -6.45 -0.08 19.76
C TRP A 281 -7.45 1.04 19.50
N GLU A 282 -7.98 1.68 20.55
CA GLU A 282 -9.01 2.72 20.45
C GLU A 282 -8.60 3.92 19.58
N ASN A 283 -7.30 4.16 19.38
CA ASN A 283 -6.79 5.15 18.41
C ASN A 283 -5.77 4.54 17.41
N THR A 284 -5.93 3.27 17.01
CA THR A 284 -5.11 2.69 15.94
C THR A 284 -5.36 3.46 14.63
N VAL A 285 -4.31 4.09 14.11
CA VAL A 285 -4.28 4.56 12.72
C VAL A 285 -4.04 3.35 11.82
N CYS A 286 -5.11 2.68 11.40
CA CYS A 286 -5.04 1.80 10.23
C CYS A 286 -5.13 2.68 8.98
N LEU A 287 -4.11 2.62 8.12
CA LEU A 287 -4.22 3.18 6.78
C LEU A 287 -5.36 2.45 6.05
N PRO A 288 -6.44 3.14 5.64
CA PRO A 288 -7.57 2.48 5.01
C PRO A 288 -7.19 2.07 3.58
N PHE A 289 -6.87 0.80 3.39
CA PHE A 289 -6.85 0.17 2.06
C PHE A 289 -8.25 -0.41 1.79
N ILE A 290 -9.15 0.44 1.29
CA ILE A 290 -10.48 0.00 0.87
C ILE A 290 -10.46 -0.19 -0.64
N ARG A 291 -10.42 -1.45 -1.11
CA ARG A 291 -10.71 -1.81 -2.50
C ARG A 291 -12.08 -2.48 -2.58
N HIS A 292 -12.83 -2.19 -3.64
CA HIS A 292 -13.99 -3.00 -4.04
C HIS A 292 -13.57 -4.45 -4.27
N LEU A 293 -13.85 -5.32 -3.30
CA LEU A 293 -13.90 -6.76 -3.51
C LEU A 293 -15.22 -7.09 -4.20
N ASN A 294 -15.15 -7.98 -5.19
CA ASN A 294 -16.26 -8.43 -6.01
C ASN A 294 -17.54 -8.68 -5.17
N VAL A 295 -18.64 -8.03 -5.56
CA VAL A 295 -19.94 -7.98 -4.85
C VAL A 295 -20.63 -9.37 -4.77
N SER A 296 -20.06 -10.42 -5.34
CA SER A 296 -20.59 -11.79 -5.26
C SER A 296 -20.23 -12.54 -3.96
N GLN A 297 -19.31 -12.03 -3.13
CA GLN A 297 -18.97 -12.64 -1.84
C GLN A 297 -19.40 -11.75 -0.67
N ARG A 298 -20.68 -11.84 -0.29
CA ARG A 298 -21.35 -11.02 0.74
C ARG A 298 -20.77 -11.13 2.17
N SER A 299 -19.77 -11.98 2.42
CA SER A 299 -19.28 -12.30 3.77
C SER A 299 -17.87 -11.76 4.11
N ILE A 300 -17.19 -11.09 3.18
CA ILE A 300 -15.87 -10.47 3.37
C ILE A 300 -15.90 -8.95 3.63
N PRO A 301 -16.85 -8.14 3.08
CA PRO A 301 -16.82 -6.68 3.23
C PRO A 301 -16.89 -6.18 4.68
N VAL A 302 -17.63 -6.87 5.55
CA VAL A 302 -17.78 -6.51 6.98
C VAL A 302 -16.47 -6.71 7.76
N ALA A 303 -15.59 -7.59 7.30
CA ALA A 303 -14.35 -7.93 7.99
C ALA A 303 -13.22 -6.90 7.71
N ILE A 304 -13.24 -6.28 6.52
CA ILE A 304 -12.35 -5.15 6.18
C ILE A 304 -12.82 -3.86 6.86
N ILE A 305 -14.14 -3.67 7.01
CA ILE A 305 -14.71 -2.57 7.81
C ILE A 305 -14.31 -2.67 9.28
N ARG A 306 -14.14 -3.89 9.84
CA ARG A 306 -13.58 -4.07 11.19
C ARG A 306 -12.11 -3.70 11.31
N LEU A 307 -11.29 -3.94 10.28
CA LEU A 307 -9.90 -3.47 10.22
C LEU A 307 -9.77 -1.96 10.01
N CYS A 308 -10.78 -1.31 9.41
CA CYS A 308 -10.85 0.14 9.18
C CYS A 308 -11.74 0.88 10.20
N GLY A 309 -12.25 0.20 11.22
CA GLY A 309 -13.36 0.68 12.03
C GLY A 309 -12.93 1.14 13.41
N HIS A 310 -12.54 2.42 13.53
CA HIS A 310 -13.09 3.41 14.49
C HIS A 310 -12.30 4.71 14.34
N LEU A 311 -12.86 5.67 13.62
CA LEU A 311 -12.45 7.08 13.69
C LEU A 311 -13.04 7.65 14.98
N SER A 312 -12.22 7.76 16.02
CA SER A 312 -12.51 8.65 17.14
C SER A 312 -11.22 9.30 17.65
N MET A 313 -11.27 10.62 17.70
CA MET A 313 -10.46 11.52 18.52
C MET A 313 -8.94 11.61 18.26
N ALA A 314 -8.60 12.48 17.31
CA ALA A 314 -7.40 13.32 17.41
C ALA A 314 -7.80 14.80 17.31
N PHE A 315 -8.47 15.32 18.35
CA PHE A 315 -8.34 16.73 18.72
C PHE A 315 -7.81 16.78 20.14
N GLY A 316 -6.65 17.42 20.28
CA GLY A 316 -6.01 17.62 21.57
C GLY A 316 -6.91 18.33 22.57
N ARG A 317 -6.70 17.99 23.83
CA ARG A 317 -7.10 18.71 25.05
C ARG A 317 -7.68 20.11 24.80
N MET A 318 -8.98 20.26 24.99
CA MET A 318 -9.54 21.49 25.56
C MET A 318 -9.97 21.20 27.00
N PRO A 319 -9.68 22.09 27.96
CA PRO A 319 -9.99 21.86 29.36
C PRO A 319 -11.50 21.81 29.57
N VAL A 320 -11.93 20.81 30.33
CA VAL A 320 -13.28 20.70 30.89
C VAL A 320 -13.45 21.84 31.90
N ALA A 321 -14.29 22.82 31.59
CA ALA A 321 -14.90 23.67 32.60
C ALA A 321 -16.37 23.22 32.76
N ARG A 322 -16.69 22.78 33.99
CA ARG A 322 -17.99 22.29 34.42
C ARG A 322 -19.07 23.34 34.18
N VAL A 323 -20.22 22.89 33.68
CA VAL A 323 -21.50 23.53 33.96
C VAL A 323 -21.99 22.88 35.25
N ASP A 324 -22.03 23.66 36.32
CA ASP A 324 -23.05 23.65 37.38
C ASP A 324 -22.55 24.54 38.52
N GLU A 325 -23.09 25.76 38.62
CA GLU A 325 -23.56 26.35 39.88
C GLU A 325 -24.24 27.71 39.61
N MET A 326 -25.55 27.71 39.88
CA MET A 326 -26.25 28.71 40.68
C MET A 326 -26.28 30.19 40.23
N THR A 327 -27.48 30.57 39.78
CA THR A 327 -28.29 31.69 40.30
C THR A 327 -27.63 33.04 40.60
N SER A 328 -28.34 34.07 40.13
CA SER A 328 -28.55 35.40 40.71
C SER A 328 -27.72 36.57 40.19
N SER A 329 -28.47 37.66 40.00
CA SER A 329 -28.14 39.05 39.61
C SER A 329 -27.67 39.31 38.19
#